data_AF-D5GMR3-F1
#
_entry.id   AF-D5GMR3-F1
#
_cell.length_a   1.000
_cell.length_b   1.000
_cell.length_c   1.000
_cell.angle_alpha   90.00
_cell.angle_beta   90.00
_cell.angle_gamma   90.00
#
_symmetry.space_group_name_H-M   'P 1'
#
loop_
_entity.id
_entity.type
_entity.pdbx_description
1 polymer ?
#
loop_
_entity_poly.entity_id
_entity_poly.type
_entity_poly.pdbx_seq_one_letter_code
_entity_poly.pdbx_strand_id
1 'polypeptide(L)'
;MGSDYATAWGVFNTIRWGLVMVPVQALEATSSTFVGHAWGAWRHKVGIDTRKPKASKRDIRTIMKPAIISVGVALLIEIPLCFTMSLWGTQPFARYLSGSDKVAGITEYMWRTIDWCYIFYAVSTQLASILLATRPRWYLGQSLVSNLFWVLPWAIVVEVIGLNKDTAWKWHAIIFGGSLVVSFVIILVVLGAWAWRLMSGRSRLSPVYLVVG
;
A
#
# COMPACT_ATOMS: atom_id res chain seq x y z
N MET A 1 2.46 29.37 10.26
CA MET A 1 2.51 28.21 9.35
C MET A 1 1.37 27.23 9.58
N GLY A 2 0.82 27.08 10.80
CA GLY A 2 -0.19 26.05 11.10
C GLY A 2 -1.44 26.03 10.20
N SER A 3 -2.10 27.16 9.96
CA SER A 3 -3.33 27.21 9.15
C SER A 3 -3.08 26.92 7.66
N ASP A 4 -2.17 27.66 7.02
CA ASP A 4 -1.82 27.44 5.60
C ASP A 4 -1.31 26.01 5.34
N TYR A 5 -0.53 25.46 6.28
CA TYR A 5 -0.03 24.09 6.21
C TYR A 5 -1.15 23.05 6.35
N ALA A 6 -2.04 23.21 7.33
CA ALA A 6 -3.16 22.30 7.53
C ALA A 6 -4.07 22.26 6.30
N THR A 7 -4.33 23.42 5.70
CA THR A 7 -5.09 23.53 4.45
C THR A 7 -4.33 22.86 3.29
N ALA A 8 -3.03 23.11 3.15
CA ALA A 8 -2.21 22.47 2.12
C ALA A 8 -2.19 20.94 2.24
N TRP A 9 -2.08 20.43 3.47
CA TRP A 9 -2.18 19.00 3.78
C TRP A 9 -3.54 18.43 3.42
N GLY A 10 -4.63 19.16 3.73
CA GLY A 10 -5.98 18.79 3.32
C GLY A 10 -6.09 18.67 1.80
N VAL A 11 -5.64 19.69 1.07
CA VAL A 11 -5.63 19.68 -0.41
C VAL A 11 -4.79 18.53 -0.95
N PHE A 12 -3.58 18.32 -0.43
CA PHE A 12 -2.73 17.18 -0.81
C PHE A 12 -3.46 15.84 -0.65
N ASN A 13 -4.12 15.63 0.49
CA ASN A 13 -4.90 14.41 0.73
C ASN A 13 -6.11 14.29 -0.21
N THR A 14 -6.80 15.39 -0.52
CA THR A 14 -7.90 15.38 -1.49
C THR A 14 -7.43 14.95 -2.87
N ILE A 15 -6.30 15.49 -3.34
CA ILE A 15 -5.73 15.09 -4.64
C ILE A 15 -5.28 13.62 -4.58
N ARG A 16 -4.48 13.26 -3.58
CA ARG A 16 -3.88 11.93 -3.50
C ARG A 16 -4.93 10.86 -3.24
N TRP A 17 -5.67 10.92 -2.15
CA TRP A 17 -6.65 9.90 -1.77
C TRP A 17 -7.96 10.00 -2.55
N GLY A 18 -8.40 11.20 -2.90
CA GLY A 18 -9.68 11.42 -3.57
C GLY A 18 -9.64 11.20 -5.08
N LEU A 19 -8.48 11.39 -5.73
CA LEU A 19 -8.34 11.22 -7.18
C LEU A 19 -7.37 10.09 -7.53
N VAL A 20 -6.12 10.18 -7.06
CA VAL A 20 -5.04 9.29 -7.54
C VAL A 20 -5.15 7.88 -7.01
N MET A 21 -5.52 7.71 -5.73
CA MET A 21 -5.60 6.41 -5.09
C MET A 21 -6.83 5.60 -5.47
N VAL A 22 -7.85 6.22 -6.08
CA VAL A 22 -9.11 5.53 -6.44
C VAL A 22 -8.86 4.39 -7.45
N PRO A 23 -8.15 4.60 -8.58
CA PRO A 23 -7.75 3.51 -9.47
C PRO A 23 -6.92 2.43 -8.78
N VAL A 24 -6.01 2.79 -7.86
CA VAL A 24 -5.16 1.82 -7.14
C VAL A 24 -6.01 0.91 -6.25
N GLN A 25 -6.99 1.47 -5.53
CA GLN A 25 -7.92 0.70 -4.70
C GLN A 25 -8.82 -0.19 -5.55
N ALA A 26 -9.32 0.31 -6.68
CA ALA A 26 -10.10 -0.51 -7.61
C ALA A 26 -9.29 -1.69 -8.17
N LEU A 27 -8.02 -1.46 -8.52
CA LEU A 27 -7.08 -2.49 -8.95
C LEU A 27 -6.82 -3.51 -7.83
N GLU A 28 -6.69 -3.08 -6.58
CA GLU A 28 -6.45 -3.97 -5.44
C GLU A 28 -7.64 -4.88 -5.17
N ALA A 29 -8.87 -4.34 -5.15
CA ALA A 29 -10.09 -5.13 -4.99
C ALA A 29 -10.24 -6.17 -6.13
N THR A 30 -9.94 -5.76 -7.36
CA THR A 30 -9.96 -6.65 -8.54
C THR A 30 -8.91 -7.75 -8.41
N SER A 31 -7.68 -7.37 -8.05
CA SER A 31 -6.56 -8.29 -7.85
C SER A 31 -6.89 -9.32 -6.76
N SER A 32 -7.40 -8.86 -5.62
CA SER A 32 -7.78 -9.70 -4.48
C SER A 32 -8.82 -10.75 -4.88
N THR A 33 -9.81 -10.37 -5.69
CA THR A 33 -10.83 -11.29 -6.21
C THR A 33 -10.22 -12.41 -7.07
N PHE A 34 -9.36 -12.06 -8.03
CA PHE A 34 -8.72 -13.05 -8.91
C PHE A 34 -7.71 -13.94 -8.17
N VAL A 35 -6.94 -13.38 -7.24
CA VAL A 35 -6.06 -14.16 -6.36
C VAL A 35 -6.91 -15.12 -5.53
N GLY A 36 -8.01 -14.67 -4.94
CA GLY A 36 -8.91 -15.48 -4.12
C GLY A 36 -9.48 -16.65 -4.92
N HIS A 37 -9.87 -16.41 -6.18
CA HIS A 37 -10.32 -17.45 -7.08
C HIS A 37 -9.23 -18.49 -7.38
N ALA A 38 -8.01 -18.05 -7.74
CA ALA A 38 -6.87 -18.94 -8.00
C ALA A 38 -6.48 -19.75 -6.76
N TRP A 39 -6.54 -19.12 -5.59
CA TRP A 39 -6.31 -19.76 -4.30
C TRP A 39 -7.36 -20.83 -3.97
N GLY A 40 -8.64 -20.51 -4.17
CA GLY A 40 -9.76 -21.45 -3.99
C GLY A 40 -9.66 -22.66 -4.91
N ALA A 41 -9.36 -22.43 -6.20
CA ALA A 41 -9.16 -23.51 -7.17
C ALA A 41 -7.97 -24.42 -6.79
N TRP A 42 -6.88 -23.84 -6.28
CA TRP A 42 -5.75 -24.63 -5.78
C TRP A 42 -6.12 -25.42 -4.51
N ARG A 43 -6.86 -24.83 -3.56
CA ARG A 43 -7.31 -25.52 -2.33
C ARG A 43 -8.25 -26.68 -2.65
N HIS A 44 -9.13 -26.53 -3.63
CA HIS A 44 -9.99 -27.61 -4.10
C HIS A 44 -9.18 -28.78 -4.67
N LYS A 45 -8.10 -28.50 -5.43
CA LYS A 45 -7.23 -29.53 -6.02
C LYS A 45 -6.39 -30.32 -5.01
N VAL A 46 -5.91 -29.68 -3.93
CA VAL A 46 -5.02 -30.32 -2.93
C VAL A 46 -5.79 -31.01 -1.79
N GLY A 47 -7.12 -30.95 -1.82
CA GLY A 47 -8.01 -31.51 -0.81
C GLY A 47 -8.32 -30.51 0.30
N ILE A 48 -9.62 -30.31 0.53
CA ILE A 48 -10.17 -29.33 1.49
C ILE A 48 -9.77 -29.69 2.94
N ASP A 49 -9.65 -30.99 3.23
CA ASP A 49 -9.29 -31.54 4.55
C ASP A 49 -7.78 -31.59 4.82
N THR A 50 -6.95 -31.40 3.79
CA THR A 50 -5.49 -31.39 3.93
C THR A 50 -5.08 -30.12 4.66
N ARG A 51 -4.80 -30.25 5.97
CA ARG A 51 -4.39 -29.15 6.86
C ARG A 51 -2.98 -28.63 6.59
N LYS A 52 -2.12 -29.42 5.91
CA LYS A 52 -0.73 -29.07 5.55
C LYS A 52 -0.47 -29.32 4.05
N PRO A 53 -1.13 -28.60 3.13
CA PRO A 53 -0.88 -28.76 1.72
C PRO A 53 0.51 -28.21 1.38
N LYS A 54 1.19 -28.87 0.45
CA LYS A 54 2.48 -28.43 -0.08
C LYS A 54 2.25 -27.83 -1.46
N ALA A 55 2.49 -26.53 -1.61
CA ALA A 55 2.34 -25.86 -2.90
C ALA A 55 3.59 -26.04 -3.76
N SER A 56 3.41 -26.30 -5.06
CA SER A 56 4.51 -26.23 -6.02
C SER A 56 4.87 -24.77 -6.33
N LYS A 57 6.09 -24.53 -6.83
CA LYS A 57 6.51 -23.23 -7.37
C LYS A 57 5.59 -22.75 -8.50
N ARG A 58 4.96 -23.68 -9.23
CA ARG A 58 4.00 -23.36 -10.32
C ARG A 58 2.65 -22.90 -9.78
N ASP A 59 2.20 -23.49 -8.68
CA ASP A 59 0.95 -23.10 -8.03
C ASP A 59 1.04 -21.69 -7.45
N ILE A 60 2.14 -21.40 -6.74
CA ILE A 60 2.39 -20.07 -6.17
C ILE A 60 2.44 -19.01 -7.27
N ARG A 61 3.15 -19.28 -8.37
CA ARG A 61 3.17 -18.37 -9.53
C ARG A 61 1.77 -18.14 -10.11
N THR A 62 0.92 -19.17 -10.14
CA THR A 62 -0.45 -19.05 -10.63
C THR A 62 -1.31 -18.17 -9.71
N ILE A 63 -1.17 -18.36 -8.39
CA ILE A 63 -1.89 -17.55 -7.38
C ILE A 63 -1.42 -16.10 -7.39
N MET A 64 -0.12 -15.85 -7.54
CA MET A 64 0.45 -14.49 -7.53
C MET A 64 0.25 -13.72 -8.84
N LYS A 65 0.01 -14.42 -9.97
CA LYS A 65 -0.06 -13.80 -11.30
C LYS A 65 -1.01 -12.59 -11.38
N PRO A 66 -2.24 -12.63 -10.84
CA PRO A 66 -3.15 -11.47 -10.90
C PRO A 66 -2.62 -10.25 -10.15
N ALA A 67 -1.95 -10.45 -9.01
CA ALA A 67 -1.32 -9.38 -8.25
C ALA A 67 -0.12 -8.77 -8.98
N ILE A 68 0.72 -9.58 -9.62
CA ILE A 68 1.86 -9.09 -10.40
C ILE A 68 1.40 -8.28 -11.62
N ILE A 69 0.34 -8.72 -12.30
CA ILE A 69 -0.27 -7.95 -13.40
C ILE A 69 -0.80 -6.61 -12.86
N SER A 70 -1.50 -6.64 -11.73
CA SER A 70 -2.03 -5.44 -11.08
C SER A 70 -0.92 -4.45 -10.69
N VAL A 71 0.22 -4.94 -10.18
CA VAL A 71 1.43 -4.13 -9.94
C VAL A 71 1.89 -3.44 -11.22
N GLY A 72 1.95 -4.16 -12.34
CA GLY A 72 2.33 -3.60 -13.64
C GLY A 72 1.38 -2.48 -14.08
N VAL A 73 0.07 -2.70 -13.99
CA VAL A 73 -0.93 -1.67 -14.34
C VAL A 73 -0.84 -0.47 -13.40
N ALA A 74 -0.69 -0.70 -12.09
CA ALA A 74 -0.54 0.38 -11.11
C ALA A 74 0.69 1.24 -11.40
N LEU A 75 1.84 0.63 -11.72
CA LEU A 75 3.06 1.36 -12.07
C LEU A 75 2.91 2.16 -13.38
N LEU A 76 2.23 1.58 -14.38
CA LEU A 76 1.96 2.26 -15.66
C LEU A 76 1.08 3.50 -15.49
N ILE A 77 0.27 3.58 -14.43
CA ILE A 77 -0.59 4.74 -14.15
C ILE A 77 0.12 5.71 -13.20
N GLU A 78 0.65 5.20 -12.08
CA GLU A 78 1.23 6.01 -11.01
C GLU A 78 2.51 6.73 -11.45
N ILE A 79 3.38 6.08 -12.24
CA ILE A 79 4.63 6.71 -12.68
C ILE A 79 4.34 7.93 -13.56
N PRO A 80 3.57 7.83 -14.67
CA PRO A 80 3.24 9.00 -15.47
C PRO A 80 2.48 10.08 -14.70
N LEU A 81 1.56 9.68 -13.81
CA LEU A 81 0.80 10.62 -13.00
C LEU A 81 1.72 11.40 -12.06
N CYS A 82 2.61 10.72 -11.34
CA CYS A 82 3.59 11.34 -10.45
C CYS A 82 4.46 12.37 -11.21
N PHE A 83 4.96 12.00 -12.39
CA PHE A 83 5.76 12.91 -13.23
C PHE A 83 4.96 14.12 -13.74
N THR A 84 3.80 13.89 -14.35
CA THR A 84 2.97 14.96 -14.93
C THR A 84 2.45 15.93 -13.87
N MET A 85 2.02 15.42 -12.72
CA MET A 85 1.58 16.24 -11.60
C MET A 85 2.74 17.02 -10.98
N SER A 86 3.92 16.41 -10.86
CA SER A 86 5.12 17.06 -10.31
C SER A 86 5.63 18.21 -11.21
N LEU A 87 5.53 18.07 -12.52
CA LEU A 87 6.04 19.04 -13.49
C LEU A 87 5.05 20.18 -13.77
N TRP A 88 3.76 19.87 -13.94
CA TRP A 88 2.78 20.85 -14.45
C TRP A 88 1.45 20.89 -13.71
N GLY A 89 1.03 19.79 -13.06
CA GLY A 89 -0.35 19.65 -12.58
C GLY A 89 -0.63 20.17 -11.16
N THR A 90 0.32 19.99 -10.23
CA THR A 90 -0.03 20.10 -8.79
C THR A 90 -0.35 21.53 -8.37
N GLN A 91 0.46 22.50 -8.77
CA GLN A 91 0.27 23.91 -8.37
C GLN A 91 -1.06 24.51 -8.86
N PRO A 92 -1.41 24.44 -10.17
CA PRO A 92 -2.69 25.00 -10.64
C PRO A 92 -3.89 24.24 -10.05
N PHE A 93 -3.78 22.93 -9.86
CA PHE A 93 -4.86 22.14 -9.26
C PHE A 93 -5.05 22.44 -7.77
N ALA A 94 -3.95 22.63 -7.03
CA ALA A 94 -4.00 23.07 -5.64
C ALA A 94 -4.52 24.50 -5.49
N ARG A 95 -4.20 25.40 -6.44
CA ARG A 95 -4.77 26.76 -6.48
C ARG A 95 -6.28 26.72 -6.72
N TYR A 96 -6.75 25.86 -7.61
CA TYR A 96 -8.18 25.66 -7.86
C TYR A 96 -8.92 25.19 -6.59
N LEU A 97 -8.34 24.25 -5.84
CA LEU A 97 -8.96 23.70 -4.62
C LEU A 97 -8.89 24.65 -3.41
N SER A 98 -7.79 25.40 -3.26
CA SER A 98 -7.54 26.23 -2.06
C SER A 98 -7.93 27.68 -2.21
N GLY A 99 -8.07 28.19 -3.43
CA GLY A 99 -8.24 29.62 -3.70
C GLY A 99 -7.04 30.50 -3.31
N SER A 100 -5.90 29.92 -2.93
CA SER A 100 -4.74 30.63 -2.38
C SER A 100 -3.44 30.19 -3.04
N ASP A 101 -2.72 31.15 -3.62
CA ASP A 101 -1.40 30.92 -4.23
C ASP A 101 -0.36 30.41 -3.23
N LYS A 102 -0.48 30.87 -1.98
CA LYS A 102 0.43 30.46 -0.91
C LYS A 102 0.23 28.99 -0.53
N VAL A 103 -1.03 28.55 -0.41
CA VAL A 103 -1.36 27.15 -0.12
C VAL A 103 -0.98 26.27 -1.31
N ALA A 104 -1.25 26.73 -2.53
CA ALA A 104 -0.89 26.01 -3.75
C ALA A 104 0.62 25.73 -3.86
N GLY A 105 1.46 26.72 -3.58
CA GLY A 105 2.91 26.54 -3.57
C GLY A 105 3.41 25.56 -2.49
N ILE A 106 2.78 25.57 -1.31
CA ILE A 106 3.08 24.59 -0.25
C ILE A 106 2.69 23.17 -0.70
N THR A 107 1.51 23.00 -1.30
CA THR A 107 1.05 21.71 -1.80
C THR A 107 1.92 21.17 -2.94
N GLU A 108 2.40 22.03 -3.84
CA GLU A 108 3.36 21.64 -4.88
C GLU A 108 4.67 21.11 -4.27
N TYR A 109 5.20 21.80 -3.27
CA TYR A 109 6.39 21.36 -2.56
C TYR A 109 6.18 20.02 -1.82
N MET A 110 5.02 19.85 -1.17
CA MET A 110 4.62 18.58 -0.55
C MET A 110 4.62 17.44 -1.56
N TRP A 111 4.00 17.67 -2.72
CA TRP A 111 3.86 16.67 -3.76
C TRP A 111 5.21 16.19 -4.27
N ARG A 112 6.11 17.10 -4.63
CA ARG A 112 7.46 16.76 -5.09
C ARG A 112 8.26 15.98 -4.06
N THR A 113 8.01 16.22 -2.78
CA THR A 113 8.76 15.60 -1.68
C THR A 113 8.21 14.24 -1.29
N ILE A 114 6.88 14.03 -1.32
CA ILE A 114 6.21 12.87 -0.73
C ILE A 114 5.59 11.93 -1.78
N ASP A 115 5.08 12.45 -2.90
CA ASP A 115 4.24 11.68 -3.83
C ASP A 115 4.97 10.48 -4.45
N TRP A 116 6.27 10.57 -4.73
CA TRP A 116 7.05 9.44 -5.24
C TRP A 116 7.06 8.23 -4.29
N CYS A 117 6.91 8.44 -2.97
CA CYS A 117 6.80 7.35 -2.00
C CYS A 117 5.51 6.53 -2.19
N TYR A 118 4.48 7.13 -2.78
CA TYR A 118 3.23 6.44 -3.06
C TYR A 118 3.32 5.45 -4.22
N ILE A 119 4.37 5.50 -5.05
CA ILE A 119 4.65 4.42 -6.00
C ILE A 119 4.89 3.11 -5.23
N PHE A 120 5.68 3.17 -4.16
CA PHE A 120 5.90 2.02 -3.27
C PHE A 120 4.61 1.60 -2.56
N TYR A 121 3.79 2.58 -2.15
CA TYR A 121 2.48 2.28 -1.58
C TYR A 121 1.61 1.51 -2.57
N ALA A 122 1.44 2.00 -3.80
CA ALA A 122 0.63 1.36 -4.83
C ALA A 122 1.08 -0.08 -5.08
N VAL A 123 2.39 -0.31 -5.23
CA VAL A 123 2.95 -1.66 -5.37
C VAL A 123 2.64 -2.52 -4.13
N SER A 124 2.86 -1.97 -2.94
CA SER A 124 2.62 -2.70 -1.68
C SER A 124 1.15 -3.11 -1.52
N THR A 125 0.22 -2.24 -1.93
CA THR A 125 -1.23 -2.48 -1.89
C THR A 125 -1.62 -3.59 -2.86
N GLN A 126 -1.09 -3.58 -4.09
CA GLN A 126 -1.34 -4.67 -5.04
C GLN A 126 -0.74 -6.02 -4.59
N LEU A 127 0.41 -5.99 -3.91
CA LEU A 127 1.02 -7.19 -3.34
C LEU A 127 0.28 -7.70 -2.10
N ALA A 128 -0.27 -6.79 -1.29
CA ALA A 128 -1.07 -7.11 -0.12
C ALA A 128 -2.36 -7.88 -0.47
N SER A 129 -2.90 -7.68 -1.67
CA SER A 129 -4.05 -8.46 -2.17
C SER A 129 -3.81 -9.97 -2.08
N ILE A 130 -2.55 -10.43 -2.20
CA ILE A 130 -2.17 -11.83 -2.06
C ILE A 130 -2.43 -12.33 -0.63
N LEU A 131 -2.00 -11.57 0.37
CA LEU A 131 -2.22 -11.94 1.77
C LEU A 131 -3.68 -11.75 2.19
N LEU A 132 -4.34 -10.70 1.71
CA LEU A 132 -5.75 -10.45 1.95
C LEU A 132 -6.62 -11.61 1.45
N ALA A 133 -6.40 -12.05 0.22
CA ALA A 133 -7.19 -13.13 -0.37
C ALA A 133 -6.88 -14.53 0.22
N THR A 134 -5.66 -14.75 0.73
CA THR A 134 -5.22 -16.09 1.16
C THR A 134 -5.20 -16.27 2.68
N ARG A 135 -4.74 -15.26 3.42
CA ARG A 135 -4.53 -15.26 4.89
C ARG A 135 -4.72 -13.86 5.50
N PRO A 136 -5.97 -13.38 5.66
CA PRO A 136 -6.25 -12.06 6.25
C PRO A 136 -5.59 -11.82 7.61
N ARG A 137 -5.46 -12.87 8.45
CA ARG A 137 -4.81 -12.77 9.77
C ARG A 137 -3.32 -12.38 9.70
N TRP A 138 -2.62 -12.82 8.66
CA TRP A 138 -1.21 -12.46 8.46
C TRP A 138 -1.08 -11.02 8.02
N TYR A 139 -1.98 -10.58 7.14
CA TYR A 139 -2.08 -9.18 6.75
C TYR A 139 -2.39 -8.27 7.96
N LEU A 140 -3.37 -8.64 8.80
CA LEU A 140 -3.68 -7.90 10.02
C LEU A 140 -2.47 -7.76 10.94
N GLY A 141 -1.75 -8.86 11.20
CA GLY A 141 -0.55 -8.84 12.03
C GLY A 141 0.56 -7.95 11.44
N GLN A 142 0.77 -8.02 10.14
CA GLN A 142 1.74 -7.18 9.43
C GLN A 142 1.36 -5.69 9.52
N SER A 143 0.11 -5.35 9.28
CA SER A 143 -0.39 -3.98 9.38
C SER A 143 -0.32 -3.43 10.80
N LEU A 144 -0.64 -4.26 11.82
CA LEU A 144 -0.50 -3.86 13.22
C LEU A 144 0.96 -3.58 13.59
N VAL A 145 1.89 -4.45 13.18
CA VAL A 145 3.32 -4.26 13.44
C VAL A 145 3.82 -2.98 12.76
N SER A 146 3.46 -2.74 11.50
CA SER A 146 3.87 -1.51 10.80
C SER A 146 3.34 -0.26 11.51
N ASN A 147 2.07 -0.23 11.88
CA ASN A 147 1.48 0.93 12.56
C ASN A 147 2.06 1.15 13.96
N LEU A 148 2.25 0.09 14.76
CA LEU A 148 2.74 0.21 16.14
C LEU A 148 4.24 0.48 16.24
N PHE A 149 5.05 -0.06 15.34
CA PHE A 149 6.51 0.06 15.42
C PHE A 149 7.10 1.11 14.48
N TRP A 150 6.35 1.59 13.50
CA TRP A 150 6.78 2.70 12.65
C TRP A 150 6.01 3.98 12.96
N VAL A 151 4.69 3.99 12.79
CA VAL A 151 3.90 5.23 12.88
C VAL A 151 3.90 5.80 14.31
N LEU A 152 3.70 4.95 15.32
CA LEU A 152 3.59 5.39 16.71
C LEU A 152 4.90 5.97 17.29
N PRO A 153 6.08 5.35 17.12
CA PRO A 153 7.35 5.94 17.59
C PRO A 153 7.64 7.28 16.91
N TRP A 154 7.37 7.37 15.61
CA TRP A 154 7.57 8.62 14.88
C TRP A 154 6.59 9.72 15.34
N ALA A 155 5.34 9.38 15.67
CA ALA A 155 4.39 10.32 16.25
C ALA A 155 4.91 10.90 17.59
N ILE A 156 5.43 10.05 18.47
CA ILE A 156 6.00 10.46 19.76
C ILE A 156 7.24 11.34 19.55
N VAL A 157 8.14 10.94 18.64
CA VAL A 157 9.38 11.67 18.35
C VAL A 157 9.10 13.09 17.85
N VAL A 158 8.04 13.29 17.06
CA VAL A 158 7.65 14.62 16.57
C VAL A 158 7.17 15.54 17.67
N GLU A 159 6.48 15.02 18.69
CA GLU A 159 6.06 15.80 19.84
C GLU A 159 7.25 16.23 20.71
N VAL A 160 8.29 15.39 20.79
CA VAL A 160 9.44 15.62 21.68
C VAL A 160 10.53 16.49 21.04
N ILE A 161 10.78 16.38 19.72
CA ILE A 161 11.91 17.07 19.07
C ILE A 161 11.70 18.59 18.94
N GLY A 162 10.46 19.10 19.05
CA GLY A 162 10.17 20.52 18.86
C GLY A 162 10.46 20.94 17.41
N LEU A 163 9.46 20.77 16.52
CA LEU A 163 9.60 21.05 15.10
C LEU A 163 10.04 22.50 14.82
N ASN A 164 11.30 22.69 14.42
CA ASN A 164 11.77 23.95 13.88
C ASN A 164 11.35 24.09 12.40
N LYS A 165 11.04 25.33 11.96
CA LYS A 165 10.46 25.61 10.63
C LYS A 165 11.31 25.08 9.47
N ASP A 166 12.63 25.04 9.63
CA ASP A 166 13.57 24.60 8.60
C ASP A 166 13.74 23.07 8.51
N THR A 167 13.44 22.36 9.61
CA THR A 167 13.58 20.89 9.68
C THR A 167 12.24 20.16 9.57
N ALA A 168 11.11 20.85 9.74
CA ALA A 168 9.78 20.24 9.81
C ALA A 168 9.43 19.40 8.58
N TRP A 169 9.86 19.83 7.40
CA TRP A 169 9.64 19.12 6.14
C TRP A 169 10.43 17.83 6.01
N LYS A 170 11.68 17.81 6.48
CA LYS A 170 12.52 16.60 6.45
C LYS A 170 11.88 15.50 7.32
N TRP A 171 11.43 15.87 8.52
CA TRP A 171 10.74 14.93 9.40
C TRP A 171 9.40 14.48 8.84
N HIS A 172 8.58 15.38 8.27
CA HIS A 172 7.34 14.98 7.61
C HIS A 172 7.56 14.00 6.45
N ALA A 173 8.55 14.25 5.60
CA ALA A 173 8.88 13.34 4.49
C ALA A 173 9.33 11.96 5.00
N ILE A 174 10.13 11.90 6.07
CA ILE A 174 10.59 10.64 6.66
C ILE A 174 9.43 9.86 7.28
N ILE A 175 8.54 10.55 7.99
CA ILE A 175 7.45 9.90 8.72
C ILE A 175 6.41 9.38 7.74
N PHE A 176 5.89 10.27 6.88
CA PHE A 176 4.85 9.90 5.93
C PHE A 176 5.42 9.10 4.76
N GLY A 177 6.42 9.63 4.06
CA GLY A 177 7.02 8.93 2.91
C GLY A 177 7.77 7.65 3.31
N GLY A 178 8.57 7.71 4.38
CA GLY A 178 9.31 6.54 4.86
C GLY A 178 8.42 5.40 5.34
N SER A 179 7.23 5.70 5.90
CA SER A 179 6.26 4.65 6.27
C SER A 179 5.80 3.81 5.08
N LEU A 180 5.65 4.43 3.90
CA LEU A 180 5.23 3.76 2.67
C LEU A 180 6.33 2.83 2.16
N VAL A 181 7.58 3.31 2.19
CA VAL A 181 8.76 2.51 1.77
C VAL A 181 9.00 1.34 2.72
N VAL A 182 8.89 1.56 4.04
CA VAL A 182 9.05 0.48 5.03
C VAL A 182 7.94 -0.55 4.91
N SER A 183 6.70 -0.10 4.72
CA SER A 183 5.57 -1.00 4.48
C SER A 183 5.78 -1.85 3.23
N PHE A 184 6.38 -1.28 2.17
CA PHE A 184 6.78 -2.03 0.98
C PHE A 184 7.83 -3.12 1.27
N VAL A 185 8.86 -2.83 2.07
CA VAL A 185 9.86 -3.84 2.45
C VAL A 185 9.22 -4.94 3.30
N ILE A 186 8.37 -4.56 4.26
CA ILE A 186 7.69 -5.52 5.14
C ILE A 186 6.79 -6.44 4.32
N ILE A 187 6.01 -5.94 3.37
CA ILE A 187 5.11 -6.79 2.58
C ILE A 187 5.90 -7.82 1.74
N LEU A 188 7.05 -7.43 1.19
CA LEU A 188 7.92 -8.36 0.46
C LEU A 188 8.45 -9.48 1.36
N VAL A 189 8.89 -9.14 2.57
CA VAL A 189 9.37 -10.13 3.55
C VAL A 189 8.25 -11.08 3.97
N VAL A 190 7.06 -10.56 4.27
CA VAL A 190 5.92 -11.37 4.70
C VAL A 190 5.41 -12.26 3.56
N LEU A 191 5.37 -11.76 2.33
CA LEU A 191 5.03 -12.57 1.15
C LEU A 191 6.06 -13.65 0.86
N GLY A 192 7.36 -13.34 0.98
CA GLY A 192 8.43 -14.33 0.88
C GLY A 192 8.29 -15.43 1.93
N ALA A 193 8.02 -15.06 3.17
CA ALA A 193 7.78 -16.01 4.26
C ALA A 193 6.51 -16.85 4.04
N TRP A 194 5.44 -16.25 3.52
CA TRP A 194 4.20 -16.95 3.14
C TRP A 194 4.47 -17.99 2.04
N ALA A 195 5.12 -17.59 0.96
CA ALA A 195 5.45 -18.48 -0.15
C ALA A 195 6.34 -19.63 0.33
N TRP A 196 7.35 -19.33 1.15
CA TRP A 196 8.25 -20.35 1.71
C TRP A 196 7.52 -21.34 2.63
N ARG A 197 6.63 -20.86 3.52
CA ARG A 197 5.86 -21.76 4.40
C ARG A 197 4.89 -22.66 3.64
N LEU A 198 4.30 -22.17 2.54
CA LEU A 198 3.44 -22.95 1.65
C LEU A 198 4.21 -24.01 0.88
N MET A 199 5.40 -23.68 0.36
CA MET A 199 6.27 -24.66 -0.30
C MET A 199 6.82 -25.72 0.67
N SER A 200 7.02 -25.34 1.93
CA SER A 200 7.55 -26.24 2.96
C SER A 200 6.47 -27.11 3.62
N GLY A 201 5.19 -26.95 3.28
CA GLY A 201 4.08 -27.68 3.91
C GLY A 201 3.89 -27.38 5.41
N ARG A 202 4.50 -26.31 5.92
CA ARG A 202 4.47 -25.93 7.34
C ARG A 202 3.25 -25.08 7.70
N SER A 203 2.50 -24.59 6.70
CA SER A 203 1.31 -23.78 6.88
C SER A 203 0.09 -24.62 7.26
N ARG A 204 -0.39 -24.49 8.51
CA ARG A 204 -1.69 -25.04 8.94
C ARG A 204 -2.83 -24.17 8.39
N LEU A 205 -3.56 -24.68 7.41
CA LEU A 205 -4.73 -24.00 6.82
C LEU A 205 -6.00 -24.38 7.57
N SER A 206 -6.92 -23.41 7.71
CA SER A 206 -8.26 -23.70 8.25
C SER A 206 -9.02 -24.61 7.27
N PRO A 207 -9.88 -25.52 7.76
CA PRO A 207 -10.81 -26.25 6.90
C PRO A 207 -11.66 -25.27 6.10
N VAL A 208 -11.89 -25.57 4.82
CA VAL A 208 -12.86 -24.81 4.01
C VAL A 208 -14.20 -25.52 4.23
N TYR A 209 -15.08 -24.94 5.04
CA TYR A 209 -16.44 -25.46 5.15
C TYR A 209 -17.19 -25.05 3.88
N LEU A 210 -17.49 -26.01 3.02
CA LEU A 210 -18.49 -25.80 1.98
C LEU A 210 -19.83 -25.59 2.71
N VAL A 211 -20.44 -24.42 2.52
CA VAL A 211 -21.86 -24.26 2.81
C VAL A 211 -22.55 -25.09 1.74
N VAL A 212 -22.88 -26.34 2.09
CA VAL A 212 -23.69 -27.22 1.25
C VAL A 212 -25.08 -26.59 1.22
N GLY A 213 -25.41 -25.97 0.10
CA GLY A 213 -26.78 -25.58 -0.25
C GLY A 213 -27.50 -26.73 -0.92
#